data_AF-A0A7K6G082-F1
#
_entry.id   AF-A0A7K6G082-F1
#
_cell.length_a   1.000
_cell.length_b   1.000
_cell.length_c   1.000
_cell.angle_alpha   90.00
_cell.angle_beta   90.00
_cell.angle_gamma   90.00
#
_symmetry.space_group_name_H-M   'P 1'
#
loop_
_entity.id
_entity.type
_entity.pdbx_description
1 polymer ?
#
loop_
_entity_poly.entity_id
_entity_poly.type
_entity_poly.pdbx_seq_one_letter_code
_entity_poly.pdbx_strand_id
1 'polypeptide(L)'
;VTGTWMGSTIVPCTYVPSEGFTQQTLSWSLERDSSTSTIFRRDESGDHILLSKFRGRISVPKQSPGNASLLIEKLEMPDSGHYTCQVIWRSTDYSLITREVTTTVKVVKEVNPPSSSWELPSSLH
;
A
#
# COMPACT_ATOMS: atom_id res chain seq x y z
N VAL A 1 -1.77 -4.89 -7.43
CA VAL A 1 -0.64 -3.92 -7.54
C VAL A 1 0.66 -4.71 -7.62
N THR A 2 1.53 -4.39 -8.57
CA THR A 2 2.86 -5.02 -8.67
C THR A 2 3.92 -3.95 -8.42
N GLY A 3 4.82 -4.20 -7.48
CA GLY A 3 5.94 -3.33 -7.17
C GLY A 3 7.28 -4.01 -7.43
N THR A 4 8.28 -3.24 -7.83
CA THR A 4 9.64 -3.75 -8.06
C THR A 4 10.42 -3.72 -6.76
N TRP A 5 11.19 -4.78 -6.47
CA TRP A 5 12.11 -4.86 -5.35
C TRP A 5 13.03 -3.64 -5.30
N MET A 6 13.27 -3.07 -4.10
CA MET A 6 13.98 -1.80 -3.85
C MET A 6 13.29 -0.54 -4.39
N GLY A 7 12.26 -0.68 -5.23
CA GLY A 7 11.43 0.42 -5.71
C GLY A 7 10.37 0.85 -4.71
N SER A 8 9.42 1.66 -5.20
CA SER A 8 8.25 2.10 -4.46
C SER A 8 6.97 1.71 -5.18
N THR A 9 5.87 1.62 -4.45
CA THR A 9 4.54 1.43 -5.01
C THR A 9 3.49 2.17 -4.19
N ILE A 10 2.39 2.51 -4.83
CA ILE A 10 1.20 3.05 -4.17
C ILE A 10 0.11 1.97 -4.18
N VAL A 11 -0.42 1.66 -3.00
CA VAL A 11 -1.61 0.83 -2.85
C VAL A 11 -2.82 1.76 -2.83
N PRO A 12 -3.67 1.74 -3.88
CA PRO A 12 -4.74 2.71 -4.00
C PRO A 12 -5.82 2.46 -2.95
N CYS A 13 -6.27 3.53 -2.31
CA CYS A 13 -7.44 3.52 -1.45
C CYS A 13 -8.06 4.92 -1.48
N THR A 14 -9.22 5.04 -2.13
CA THR A 14 -9.91 6.31 -2.28
C THR A 14 -11.38 6.17 -1.95
N TYR A 15 -11.91 7.17 -1.26
CA TYR A 15 -13.30 7.28 -0.85
C TYR A 15 -13.81 8.67 -1.23
N VAL A 16 -15.10 8.76 -1.53
CA VAL A 16 -15.74 10.06 -1.78
C VAL A 16 -16.09 10.68 -0.43
N PRO A 17 -15.50 11.85 -0.07
CA PRO A 17 -15.95 12.58 1.12
C PRO A 17 -17.42 12.96 0.93
N SER A 18 -18.23 12.73 1.96
CA SER A 18 -19.64 13.13 1.98
C SER A 18 -19.86 14.11 3.12
N GLU A 19 -20.73 15.10 2.91
CA GLU A 19 -21.20 15.98 3.98
C GLU A 19 -21.85 15.15 5.09
N GLY A 20 -21.68 15.60 6.34
CA GLY A 20 -22.20 14.92 7.51
C GLY A 20 -21.36 13.73 8.01
N PHE A 21 -20.20 13.45 7.41
CA PHE A 21 -19.29 12.38 7.84
C PHE A 21 -17.93 12.91 8.28
N THR A 22 -17.54 12.59 9.50
CA THR A 22 -16.22 12.93 10.07
C THR A 22 -15.38 11.66 10.18
N GLN A 23 -14.25 11.61 9.47
CA GLN A 23 -13.32 10.49 9.56
C GLN A 23 -12.79 10.36 11.00
N GLN A 24 -12.94 9.19 11.59
CA GLN A 24 -12.47 8.87 12.94
C GLN A 24 -11.13 8.15 12.89
N THR A 25 -11.02 7.13 12.04
CA THR A 25 -9.84 6.29 11.95
C THR A 25 -9.60 5.86 10.52
N LEU A 26 -8.33 5.82 10.14
CA LEU A 26 -7.84 5.15 8.95
C LEU A 26 -6.80 4.13 9.38
N SER A 27 -6.93 2.89 8.94
CA SER A 27 -5.91 1.86 9.17
C SER A 27 -5.58 1.09 7.91
N TRP A 28 -4.32 0.69 7.81
CA TRP A 28 -3.88 -0.33 6.88
C TRP A 28 -3.47 -1.57 7.64
N SER A 29 -3.95 -2.72 7.17
CA SER A 29 -3.57 -4.04 7.66
C SER A 29 -2.96 -4.86 6.53
N LEU A 30 -1.98 -5.68 6.86
CA LEU A 30 -1.34 -6.62 5.96
C LEU A 30 -1.68 -8.03 6.42
N GLU A 31 -2.30 -8.81 5.54
CA GLU A 31 -2.46 -10.24 5.69
C GLU A 31 -1.46 -10.99 4.81
N ARG A 32 -0.71 -11.90 5.43
CA ARG A 32 0.23 -12.81 4.78
C ARG A 32 0.32 -14.11 5.58
N ASP A 33 0.48 -15.24 4.91
CA ASP A 33 0.66 -16.55 5.58
C ASP A 33 -0.39 -16.80 6.68
N SER A 34 -1.65 -16.42 6.44
CA SER A 34 -2.79 -16.50 7.39
C SER A 34 -2.63 -15.68 8.69
N SER A 35 -1.71 -14.72 8.73
CA SER A 35 -1.53 -13.74 9.80
C SER A 35 -1.86 -12.33 9.31
N THR A 36 -2.75 -11.65 10.04
CA THR A 36 -3.11 -10.25 9.81
C THR A 36 -2.45 -9.35 10.85
N SER A 37 -1.80 -8.29 10.39
CA SER A 37 -1.17 -7.28 11.25
C SER A 37 -1.54 -5.88 10.79
N THR A 38 -1.98 -5.02 11.70
CA THR A 38 -2.11 -3.58 11.40
C THR A 38 -0.73 -2.96 11.26
N ILE A 39 -0.47 -2.31 10.13
CA ILE A 39 0.85 -1.71 9.81
C ILE A 39 0.85 -0.20 10.00
N PHE A 40 -0.30 0.44 9.79
CA PHE A 40 -0.50 1.88 9.94
C PHE A 40 -1.87 2.16 10.56
N ARG A 41 -1.93 3.14 11.46
CA ARG A 41 -3.17 3.71 11.97
C ARG A 41 -3.05 5.23 12.02
N ARG A 42 -4.09 5.93 11.60
CA ARG A 42 -4.27 7.37 11.81
C ARG A 42 -5.55 7.60 12.58
N ASP A 43 -5.43 8.31 13.69
CA ASP A 43 -6.52 8.73 14.56
C ASP A 43 -6.28 10.18 15.02
N GLU A 44 -7.06 10.68 15.98
CA GLU A 44 -6.96 12.06 16.49
C GLU A 44 -5.57 12.40 17.08
N SER A 45 -4.80 11.39 17.50
CA SER A 45 -3.44 11.58 18.02
C SER A 45 -2.36 11.61 16.94
N GLY A 46 -2.73 11.33 15.68
CA GLY A 46 -1.82 11.37 14.52
C GLY A 46 -1.55 9.99 13.92
N ASP A 47 -0.37 9.86 13.29
CA ASP A 47 0.04 8.69 12.51
C ASP A 47 0.86 7.73 13.36
N HIS A 48 0.49 6.46 13.33
CA HIS A 48 1.13 5.38 14.08
C HIS A 48 1.56 4.26 13.14
N ILE A 49 2.87 4.00 13.07
CA ILE A 49 3.41 2.83 12.36
C ILE A 49 3.67 1.72 13.37
N LEU A 50 2.80 0.71 13.36
CA LEU A 50 2.71 -0.30 14.42
C LEU A 50 3.70 -1.45 14.21
N LEU A 51 4.04 -1.76 12.95
CA LEU A 51 4.98 -2.83 12.63
C LEU A 51 6.37 -2.26 12.29
N SER A 52 7.39 -2.70 13.03
CA SER A 52 8.76 -2.18 12.95
C SER A 52 9.33 -2.20 11.54
N LYS A 53 9.08 -3.27 10.77
CA LYS A 53 9.58 -3.43 9.38
C LYS A 53 9.10 -2.34 8.41
N PHE A 54 8.01 -1.64 8.73
CA PHE A 54 7.45 -0.57 7.88
C PHE A 54 7.84 0.84 8.34
N ARG A 55 8.50 0.98 9.49
CA ARG A 55 8.92 2.29 10.00
C ARG A 55 9.88 2.97 9.01
N GLY A 56 9.56 4.21 8.65
CA GLY A 56 10.35 4.99 7.69
C GLY A 56 10.25 4.50 6.24
N ARG A 57 9.33 3.58 5.91
CA ARG A 57 9.08 3.11 4.55
C ARG A 57 7.65 3.33 4.07
N ILE A 58 6.72 3.65 4.96
CA ILE A 58 5.32 3.87 4.59
C ILE A 58 4.84 5.27 4.94
N SER A 59 3.93 5.78 4.11
CA SER A 59 3.21 7.02 4.37
C SER A 59 1.84 7.03 3.72
N VAL A 60 0.94 7.84 4.29
CA VAL A 60 -0.39 8.10 3.75
C VAL A 60 -0.57 9.62 3.66
N PRO A 61 -1.08 10.19 2.56
CA PRO A 61 -1.31 11.62 2.42
C PRO A 61 -2.13 12.21 3.58
N LYS A 62 -1.73 13.35 4.16
CA LYS A 62 -2.44 14.00 5.27
C LYS A 62 -3.50 15.02 4.82
N GLN A 63 -3.23 15.72 3.72
CA GLN A 63 -4.04 16.85 3.25
C GLN A 63 -4.77 16.53 1.95
N SER A 64 -5.30 15.31 1.83
CA SER A 64 -6.01 14.86 0.64
C SER A 64 -7.29 14.16 1.08
N PRO A 65 -8.38 14.91 1.32
CA PRO A 65 -9.66 14.34 1.71
C PRO A 65 -10.09 13.25 0.74
N GLY A 66 -10.46 12.08 1.27
CA GLY A 66 -10.86 10.94 0.45
C GLY A 66 -9.70 10.13 -0.14
N ASN A 67 -8.44 10.56 -0.03
CA ASN A 67 -7.30 9.75 -0.44
C ASN A 67 -6.59 9.13 0.78
N ALA A 68 -6.75 7.83 0.92
CA ALA A 68 -6.15 6.99 1.95
C ALA A 68 -5.08 6.04 1.39
N SER A 69 -4.60 6.29 0.16
CA SER A 69 -3.65 5.42 -0.51
C SER A 69 -2.33 5.31 0.27
N LEU A 70 -1.78 4.09 0.33
CA LEU A 70 -0.55 3.79 1.05
C LEU A 70 0.64 3.84 0.09
N LEU A 71 1.59 4.75 0.32
CA LEU A 71 2.90 4.68 -0.29
C LEU A 71 3.76 3.69 0.49
N ILE A 72 4.41 2.76 -0.21
CA ILE A 72 5.43 1.85 0.33
C ILE A 72 6.71 2.08 -0.46
N GLU A 73 7.78 2.47 0.23
CA GLU A 73 9.12 2.70 -0.32
C GLU A 73 10.06 1.56 0.06
N LYS A 74 11.15 1.40 -0.72
CA LYS A 74 12.18 0.38 -0.50
C LYS A 74 11.54 -1.01 -0.32
N LEU A 75 10.77 -1.42 -1.33
CA LEU A 75 10.01 -2.67 -1.28
C LEU A 75 10.92 -3.89 -1.06
N GLU A 76 10.50 -4.75 -0.15
CA GLU A 76 11.16 -6.03 0.12
C GLU A 76 10.26 -7.19 -0.34
N MET A 77 10.84 -8.34 -0.70
CA MET A 77 10.06 -9.51 -1.11
C MET A 77 8.95 -9.91 -0.11
N PRO A 78 9.19 -9.87 1.23
CA PRO A 78 8.18 -10.19 2.24
C PRO A 78 7.09 -9.11 2.43
N ASP A 79 7.13 -8.02 1.66
CA ASP A 79 6.05 -7.04 1.62
C ASP A 79 4.92 -7.47 0.68
N SER A 80 5.05 -8.59 -0.05
CA SER A 80 3.94 -9.18 -0.79
C SER A 80 2.84 -9.65 0.16
N GLY A 81 1.57 -9.45 -0.21
CA GLY A 81 0.42 -9.87 0.61
C GLY A 81 -0.85 -9.11 0.27
N HIS A 82 -1.87 -9.29 1.11
CA HIS A 82 -3.17 -8.63 0.99
C HIS A 82 -3.21 -7.42 1.91
N TYR A 83 -3.26 -6.23 1.32
CA TYR A 83 -3.32 -4.97 2.04
C TYR A 83 -4.77 -4.52 2.12
N THR A 84 -5.30 -4.41 3.33
CA THR A 84 -6.66 -3.93 3.58
C THR A 84 -6.59 -2.52 4.14
N CYS A 85 -7.17 -1.58 3.39
CA CYS A 85 -7.46 -0.22 3.84
C CYS A 85 -8.82 -0.24 4.52
N GLN A 86 -8.90 0.29 5.74
CA GLN A 86 -10.13 0.44 6.49
C GLN A 86 -10.28 1.88 6.93
N VAL A 87 -11.43 2.48 6.66
CA VAL A 87 -11.77 3.81 7.15
C VAL A 87 -13.08 3.75 7.91
N ILE A 88 -13.08 4.39 9.08
CA ILE A 88 -14.25 4.54 9.94
C ILE A 88 -14.64 6.02 9.95
N TRP A 89 -15.88 6.31 9.59
CA TRP A 89 -16.49 7.63 9.71
C TRP A 89 -17.56 7.62 10.77
N ARG A 90 -17.73 8.78 11.43
CA ARG A 90 -18.89 9.08 12.26
C ARG A 90 -19.82 10.00 11.48
N SER A 91 -21.07 9.61 11.35
CA SER A 91 -22.14 10.43 10.79
C SER A 91 -22.66 11.45 11.81
N THR A 92 -23.50 12.39 11.34
CA THR A 92 -24.17 13.38 12.19
C THR A 92 -25.13 12.78 13.22
N ASP A 93 -25.67 11.59 12.97
CA ASP A 93 -26.50 10.84 13.93
C ASP A 93 -25.67 9.98 14.90
N TYR A 94 -24.35 10.20 14.94
CA TYR A 94 -23.37 9.48 15.76
C TYR A 94 -23.18 8.00 15.40
N SER A 95 -23.80 7.48 14.33
CA SER A 95 -23.51 6.13 13.85
C SER A 95 -22.10 6.02 13.25
N LEU A 96 -21.53 4.81 13.32
CA LEU A 96 -20.22 4.51 12.75
C LEU A 96 -20.39 3.75 11.44
N ILE A 97 -19.78 4.26 10.38
CA ILE A 97 -19.71 3.60 9.08
C ILE A 97 -18.27 3.15 8.84
N THR A 98 -18.11 1.87 8.53
CA THR A 98 -16.83 1.28 8.15
C THR A 98 -16.83 0.97 6.66
N ARG A 99 -15.76 1.34 5.95
CA ARG A 99 -15.49 0.86 4.59
C ARG A 99 -14.12 0.24 4.51
N GLU A 100 -14.04 -0.87 3.81
CA GLU A 100 -12.83 -1.62 3.60
C GLU A 100 -12.59 -1.89 2.12
N VAL A 101 -11.33 -1.85 1.71
CA VAL A 101 -10.90 -2.29 0.38
C VAL A 101 -9.60 -3.06 0.53
N THR A 102 -9.57 -4.25 -0.05
CA THR A 102 -8.39 -5.12 -0.04
C THR A 102 -7.73 -5.13 -1.40
N THR A 103 -6.43 -4.88 -1.43
CA THR A 103 -5.60 -4.91 -2.63
C THR A 103 -4.44 -5.86 -2.45
N THR A 104 -4.26 -6.79 -3.38
CA THR A 104 -3.08 -7.65 -3.40
C THR A 104 -1.88 -6.89 -3.94
N VAL A 105 -0.77 -6.91 -3.20
CA VAL A 105 0.54 -6.39 -3.61
C VAL A 105 1.47 -7.56 -3.87
N LYS A 106 2.12 -7.55 -5.03
CA LYS A 106 3.16 -8.53 -5.40
C LYS A 106 4.47 -7.80 -5.64
N VAL A 107 5.52 -8.20 -4.94
CA VAL A 107 6.88 -7.67 -5.14
C VAL A 107 7.63 -8.60 -6.09
N VAL A 108 8.22 -8.03 -7.14
CA VAL A 108 8.99 -8.76 -8.17
C VAL A 108 10.39 -8.19 -8.29
N LYS A 109 11.36 -9.03 -8.66
CA LYS A 109 12.67 -8.53 -9.10
C LYS A 109 12.57 -8.10 -10.56
N GLU A 110 13.25 -7.00 -10.90
CA GLU A 110 13.42 -6.62 -12.30
C GLU A 110 14.22 -7.72 -12.99
N VAL A 111 13.62 -8.35 -13.99
CA VAL A 111 14.32 -9.28 -14.86
C VAL A 111 14.86 -8.44 -16.00
N ASN A 112 16.14 -8.06 -15.94
CA ASN A 112 16.82 -7.59 -17.13
C ASN A 112 16.84 -8.75 -18.13
N PRO A 113 16.18 -8.68 -19.29
CA PRO A 113 16.43 -9.66 -20.33
C PRO A 113 17.93 -9.59 -20.66
N PRO A 114 18.62 -10.74 -20.85
CA PRO A 114 20.00 -10.70 -21.32
C PRO A 114 20.01 -9.89 -22.60
N SER A 115 20.83 -8.83 -22.64
CA SER A 115 21.04 -8.03 -23.84
C SER A 115 21.27 -8.97 -25.01
N SER A 116 20.51 -8.82 -26.07
CA SER A 116 20.68 -9.57 -27.31
C SER A 116 22.10 -9.34 -27.86
N SER A 117 23.04 -10.18 -27.47
CA SER A 117 24.35 -10.33 -28.11
C SER A 117 24.36 -11.66 -28.85
N TRP A 118 23.56 -11.75 -29.91
CA TRP A 118 23.89 -12.67 -30.99
C TRP A 118 25.00 -11.97 -31.79
N GLU A 119 26.25 -12.24 -31.45
CA GLU A 119 27.33 -12.00 -32.39
C GLU A 119 27.13 -12.99 -33.54
N LEU A 120 26.81 -12.50 -34.74
CA LEU A 120 26.87 -13.33 -35.94
C LEU A 120 28.34 -13.73 -36.16
N PRO A 121 28.68 -15.03 -36.25
CA PRO A 121 30.00 -15.40 -36.73
C PRO A 121 30.15 -14.91 -38.18
N SER A 122 31.27 -14.25 -38.42
CA SER A 122 31.69 -13.67 -39.69
C SER A 122 31.71 -14.75 -40.78
N SER A 123 31.00 -14.48 -41.88
CA SER A 123 31.29 -14.87 -43.26
C SER A 123 32.12 -16.16 -43.49
N LEU A 124 31.44 -17.21 -43.97
CA LEU A 124 32.08 -18.31 -44.70
C LEU A 124 32.72 -17.77 -45.99
N HIS A 125 34.00 -18.11 -46.19
CA HIS A 125 34.67 -18.12 -47.49
C HIS A 125 34.09 -19.22 -48.39
#